data_AF-A0A848N5N6-F1
#
_entry.id   AF-A0A848N5N6-F1
#
_cell.length_a   1.000
_cell.length_b   1.000
_cell.length_c   1.000
_cell.angle_alpha   90.00
_cell.angle_beta   90.00
_cell.angle_gamma   90.00
#
_symmetry.space_group_name_H-M   'P 1'
#
loop_
_entity.id
_entity.type
_entity.pdbx_description
1 polymer ?
#
loop_
_entity_poly.entity_id
_entity_poly.type
_entity_poly.pdbx_seq_one_letter_code
_entity_poly.pdbx_strand_id
1 'polypeptide(L)' 'MKCLQVKEKETDQWENFYSNVEGFTYEPGFEYVLEVKTEKIENPPMDGSSIKYTLIKQVSKTKK' A
#
# COMPACT_ATOMS: atom_id res chain seq x y z
N MET A 1 -0.31 15.43 8.91
CA MET A 1 0.56 14.42 8.26
C MET A 1 -0.12 13.96 6.98
N LYS A 2 0.64 13.67 5.92
CA LYS A 2 0.09 13.12 4.67
C LYS A 2 0.26 11.60 4.71
N CYS A 3 -0.79 10.84 4.42
CA CYS A 3 -0.76 9.39 4.31
C CYS A 3 -1.48 8.97 3.02
N LEU A 4 -1.27 7.74 2.59
CA LEU A 4 -2.04 7.16 1.49
C LEU A 4 -3.36 6.64 2.03
N GLN A 5 -4.35 6.52 1.16
CA GLN A 5 -5.55 5.73 1.45
C GLN A 5 -5.54 4.50 0.58
N VAL A 6 -5.87 3.35 1.16
CA VAL A 6 -5.93 2.06 0.45
C VAL A 6 -7.24 1.36 0.77
N LYS A 7 -7.62 0.43 -0.10
CA LYS A 7 -8.63 -0.59 0.16
C LYS A 7 -8.07 -1.90 -0.37
N GLU A 8 -8.11 -2.96 0.43
CA GLU A 8 -7.56 -4.26 0.01
C GLU A 8 -8.51 -4.98 -0.95
N LYS A 9 -9.82 -4.79 -0.76
CA LYS A 9 -10.86 -5.29 -1.66
C LYS A 9 -11.69 -4.14 -2.19
N GLU A 10 -12.33 -4.36 -3.34
CA GLU A 10 -13.14 -3.32 -3.97
C GLU A 10 -14.33 -2.88 -3.13
N THR A 11 -14.86 -3.80 -2.31
CA THR A 11 -15.99 -3.62 -1.39
C THR A 11 -15.63 -2.96 -0.07
N ASP A 12 -14.34 -2.88 0.25
CA ASP A 12 -13.88 -2.34 1.53
C ASP A 12 -13.89 -0.81 1.50
N GLN A 13 -13.96 -0.22 2.68
CA GLN A 13 -13.84 1.22 2.84
C GLN A 13 -12.38 1.66 2.68
N TRP A 14 -12.17 2.91 2.26
CA TRP A 14 -10.84 3.48 2.22
C TRP A 14 -10.30 3.67 3.63
N GLU A 15 -9.14 3.09 3.90
CA GLU A 15 -8.45 3.19 5.17
C GLU A 15 -7.14 3.94 5.03
N ASN A 16 -6.72 4.60 6.11
CA ASN A 16 -5.45 5.31 6.11
C ASN A 16 -4.30 4.30 6.15
N PHE A 17 -3.41 4.41 5.18
CA PHE A 17 -2.24 3.57 5.03
C PHE A 17 -0.98 4.36 5.37
N TYR A 18 -0.35 3.94 6.47
CA TYR A 18 0.87 4.55 7.00
C TYR A 18 2.13 3.73 6.71
N SER A 19 1.97 2.55 6.10
CA SER A 19 3.10 1.73 5.66
C SER A 19 3.56 2.17 4.26
N ASN A 20 4.65 1.56 3.78
CA ASN A 20 5.05 1.67 2.39
C ASN A 20 4.85 0.33 1.67
N VAL A 21 4.75 0.41 0.34
CA VAL A 21 4.87 -0.75 -0.53
C VAL A 21 6.26 -0.72 -1.16
N GLU A 22 7.09 -1.73 -0.87
CA GLU A 22 8.45 -1.84 -1.40
C GLU A 22 8.40 -1.96 -2.93
N GLY A 23 9.21 -1.15 -3.63
CA GLY A 23 9.21 -1.08 -5.10
C GLY A 23 8.10 -0.21 -5.70
N PHE A 24 7.25 0.44 -4.89
CA PHE A 24 6.23 1.38 -5.35
C PHE A 24 6.52 2.80 -4.86
N THR A 25 6.28 3.79 -5.73
CA THR A 25 6.34 5.22 -5.37
C THR A 25 5.06 5.88 -5.85
N TYR A 26 4.32 6.45 -4.91
CA TYR A 26 3.08 7.15 -5.22
C TYR A 26 3.35 8.54 -5.81
N GLU A 27 2.70 8.85 -6.92
CA GLU A 27 2.64 10.20 -7.47
C GLU A 27 1.25 10.83 -7.19
N PRO A 28 1.20 12.06 -6.65
CA PRO A 28 -0.07 12.74 -6.37
C PRO A 28 -0.85 13.01 -7.67
N GLY A 29 -2.18 12.91 -7.58
CA GLY A 29 -3.07 13.08 -8.73
C GLY A 29 -3.32 11.79 -9.52
N PHE A 30 -2.94 10.64 -8.98
CA PHE A 30 -3.21 9.33 -9.60
C PHE A 30 -3.83 8.37 -8.59
N GLU A 31 -4.68 7.48 -9.09
CA GLU A 31 -5.18 6.30 -8.39
C GLU A 31 -4.52 5.06 -9.00
N TYR A 32 -4.15 4.10 -8.17
CA TYR A 32 -3.41 2.91 -8.56
C TYR A 32 -4.13 1.66 -8.10
N VAL A 33 -4.14 0.63 -8.94
CA VAL A 33 -4.44 -0.74 -8.52
C VAL A 33 -3.14 -1.52 -8.58
N LEU A 34 -2.72 -2.05 -7.43
CA LEU A 34 -1.45 -2.75 -7.27
C LEU A 34 -1.73 -4.18 -6.84
N GLU A 35 -1.01 -5.11 -7.46
CA GLU A 35 -0.86 -6.47 -6.95
C GLU A 35 0.37 -6.48 -6.04
N VAL A 36 0.17 -6.80 -4.77
CA VAL A 36 1.21 -6.76 -3.73
C VAL A 36 1.30 -8.11 -3.02
N LYS A 37 2.52 -8.50 -2.66
CA LYS A 37 2.76 -9.61 -1.74
C LYS A 37 2.73 -9.07 -0.31
N THR A 38 1.95 -9.70 0.56
CA THR A 38 1.95 -9.42 2.00
C THR A 38 2.71 -10.51 2.74
N GLU A 39 3.64 -10.11 3.60
CA GLU A 39 4.46 -11.03 4.39
C GLU A 39 4.46 -10.57 5.84
N LYS A 40 4.19 -11.49 6.78
CA LYS A 40 4.24 -11.19 8.20
C LYS A 40 5.70 -11.16 8.66
N ILE A 41 6.08 -10.07 9.32
CA ILE A 41 7.38 -9.91 9.94
C ILE A 41 7.27 -10.48 11.36
N GLU A 42 8.06 -11.52 11.68
CA GLU A 42 8.01 -12.17 13.01
C GLU A 42 8.53 -11.26 14.13
N ASN A 43 9.56 -10.46 13.86
CA ASN A 43 10.12 -9.48 14.80
C ASN A 43 10.01 -8.07 14.20
N PRO A 44 8.81 -7.46 14.23
CA PRO A 44 8.64 -6.12 13.67
C PRO A 44 9.41 -5.08 14.50
N PRO A 45 9.88 -4.00 13.86
CA PRO A 45 10.43 -2.86 14.59
C PRO A 45 9.36 -2.24 15.50
N MET A 46 9.79 -1.64 16.59
CA MET A 46 8.91 -1.13 17.66
C MET A 46 7.83 -0.15 17.16
N ASP A 47 8.14 0.60 16.09
CA ASP A 47 7.28 1.62 15.49
C ASP A 47 6.83 1.29 14.05
N GLY A 48 7.03 0.06 13.58
CA GLY A 48 6.69 -0.33 12.22
C GLY A 48 5.61 -1.39 12.11
N SER A 49 5.08 -1.53 10.89
CA SER A 49 4.09 -2.55 10.57
C SER A 49 4.67 -3.95 10.77
N SER A 50 3.85 -4.86 11.30
CA SER A 50 4.12 -6.30 11.32
C SER A 50 3.88 -6.98 9.97
N ILE A 51 3.52 -6.20 8.96
CA ILE A 51 3.26 -6.65 7.59
C ILE A 51 4.18 -5.88 6.65
N LYS A 52 4.98 -6.62 5.87
CA LYS A 52 5.72 -6.10 4.72
C LYS A 52 4.86 -6.21 3.47
N TYR A 53 4.76 -5.12 2.73
CA TYR A 53 4.10 -5.07 1.42
C TYR A 53 5.17 -4.93 0.34
N THR A 54 5.18 -5.84 -0.63
CA THR A 54 6.12 -5.81 -1.76
C THR A 54 5.35 -5.74 -3.06
N LEU A 55 5.65 -4.76 -3.91
CA LEU A 55 5.00 -4.62 -5.21
C LEU A 55 5.35 -5.83 -6.09
N ILE A 56 4.34 -6.59 -6.49
CA ILE A 56 4.47 -7.62 -7.52
C ILE A 56 4.27 -6.96 -8.89
N LYS A 57 3.17 -6.21 -9.04
CA LYS A 57 2.77 -5.62 -10.32
C LYS A 57 1.86 -4.41 -10.12
N GLN A 58 2.04 -3.39 -10.96
CA GLN A 58 1.05 -2.32 -11.11
C GLN A 58 -0.01 -2.76 -12.14
N VAL A 59 -1.24 -2.97 -11.70
CA VAL A 59 -2.36 -3.38 -12.55
C VAL A 59 -2.91 -2.18 -13.33
N SER A 60 -3.04 -1.03 -12.69
CA SER A 60 -3.47 0.21 -13.36
C SER A 60 -2.90 1.46 -12.69
N LYS A 61 -2.83 2.55 -13.47
CA LYS A 61 -2.53 3.92 -13.02
C LYS A 61 -3.47 4.85 -13.76
N THR A 62 -4.37 5.49 -13.02
CA THR A 62 -5.41 6.37 -13.58
C THR A 62 -5.22 7.77 -13.04
N LYS A 63 -5.15 8.77 -13.91
CA LYS A 63 -5.08 10.18 -13.48
C LYS A 63 -6.42 10.63 -12.93
N LYS A 64 -6.40 11.26 -11.76
CA LYS A 64 -7.56 11.92 -11.14
C LYS A 64 -7.62 13.39 -11.50
#